data_AF-A0A2S3HSC1-F1
#
_entry.id   AF-A0A2S3HSC1-F1
#
_cell.length_a   1.000
_cell.length_b   1.000
_cell.length_c   1.000
_cell.angle_alpha   90.00
_cell.angle_beta   90.00
_cell.angle_gamma   90.00
#
_symmetry.space_group_name_H-M   'P 1'
#
loop_
_entity.id
_entity.type
_entity.pdbx_description
1 polymer ?
#
loop_
_entity_poly.entity_id
_entity_poly.type
_entity_poly.pdbx_seq_one_letter_code
_entity_poly.pdbx_strand_id
1 'polypeptide(L)'
;MATPGVLDNGAARAAGGSEADGGARPASRSGGKRRSAYLVEYAPAWGSAATRGRRAAMEDASAAVPRFAGVPVRMLAGARELDRHGIGAAALKLPLHLFGVYDGHGGSEVANYCANRMHVVLKEALGRAARAGLEESGELLDITELWQKVFGGCFQRVDDEVSGQASRLCGGVSSEAQCKPVAAGDVGSTAAVAVVCSSHIIVANCGDSRVVLSRGKEPVPLSDDHKPDREDERARIEAAGGRVIDWNGHRVSGVLAMSRSIGGRWVWNISHSNARSQSYSSGKRR
;
A
#
# COMPACT_ATOMS: atom_id res chain seq x y z
N MET A 1 -29.96 5.91 2.35
CA MET A 1 -30.26 6.83 1.23
C MET A 1 -29.56 8.16 1.50
N ALA A 2 -28.55 8.49 0.70
CA ALA A 2 -28.01 9.84 0.51
C ALA A 2 -27.01 9.77 -0.66
N THR A 3 -27.06 10.76 -1.54
CA THR A 3 -26.36 10.86 -2.82
C THR A 3 -24.86 11.17 -2.67
N PRO A 4 -24.00 10.82 -3.66
CA PRO A 4 -22.55 11.01 -3.57
C PRO A 4 -22.10 12.40 -4.06
N GLY A 5 -21.20 13.03 -3.29
CA GLY A 5 -20.51 14.26 -3.66
C GLY A 5 -19.04 13.98 -4.03
N VAL A 6 -18.63 14.39 -5.22
CA VAL A 6 -17.24 14.45 -5.67
C VAL A 6 -16.61 15.72 -5.11
N LEU A 7 -15.51 15.62 -4.36
CA LEU A 7 -14.78 16.80 -3.89
C LEU A 7 -13.80 17.27 -4.96
N ASP A 8 -14.23 18.30 -5.68
CA ASP A 8 -13.40 19.14 -6.54
C ASP A 8 -12.49 20.05 -5.70
N ASN A 9 -11.25 20.24 -6.14
CA ASN A 9 -10.26 21.08 -5.49
C ASN A 9 -10.55 22.56 -5.83
N GLY A 10 -11.45 23.19 -5.06
CA GLY A 10 -11.89 24.57 -5.29
C GLY A 10 -11.96 25.43 -4.04
N ALA A 11 -11.01 26.38 -3.94
CA ALA A 11 -11.10 27.69 -3.29
C ALA A 11 -11.33 27.77 -1.77
N ALA A 12 -10.26 28.10 -1.04
CA ALA A 12 -10.34 28.76 0.25
C ALA A 12 -11.02 30.14 0.09
N ARG A 13 -12.11 30.38 0.82
CA ARG A 13 -12.73 31.70 0.98
C ARG A 13 -12.13 32.38 2.22
N ALA A 14 -11.37 33.45 2.00
CA ALA A 14 -11.07 34.43 3.04
C ALA A 14 -12.25 35.40 3.20
N ALA A 15 -12.60 35.72 4.44
CA ALA A 15 -13.61 36.71 4.79
C ALA A 15 -13.12 38.12 4.42
N GLY A 16 -13.99 38.90 3.77
CA GLY A 16 -13.74 40.29 3.39
C GLY A 16 -14.23 41.30 4.42
N GLY A 17 -13.41 42.32 4.66
CA GLY A 17 -13.83 43.65 5.10
C GLY A 17 -14.02 44.57 3.89
N SER A 18 -14.89 45.55 4.05
CA SER A 18 -15.40 46.51 3.07
C SER A 18 -14.34 47.44 2.46
N GLU A 19 -14.50 47.79 1.19
CA GLU A 19 -14.79 49.16 0.72
C GLU A 19 -14.84 49.23 -0.83
N ALA A 20 -15.65 50.15 -1.34
CA ALA A 20 -15.95 50.36 -2.75
C ALA A 20 -15.01 51.39 -3.38
N ASP A 21 -14.59 51.20 -4.64
CA ASP A 21 -14.67 52.24 -5.68
C ASP A 21 -14.42 51.64 -7.08
N GLY A 22 -15.02 52.28 -8.09
CA GLY A 22 -15.14 51.81 -9.46
C GLY A 22 -13.88 51.95 -10.34
N GLY A 23 -13.85 51.13 -11.39
CA GLY A 23 -12.85 51.21 -12.45
C GLY A 23 -12.81 49.91 -13.27
N ALA A 24 -13.57 49.86 -14.35
CA ALA A 24 -13.55 48.74 -15.29
C ALA A 24 -12.17 48.62 -15.96
N ARG A 25 -11.38 47.64 -15.52
CA ARG A 25 -10.21 47.13 -16.25
C ARG A 25 -10.56 45.76 -16.82
N PRO A 26 -10.19 45.44 -18.07
CA PRO A 26 -10.43 44.11 -18.60
C PRO A 26 -9.62 43.12 -17.78
N ALA A 27 -10.30 42.27 -17.02
CA ALA A 27 -9.68 41.15 -16.34
C ALA A 27 -9.06 40.24 -17.40
N SER A 28 -7.74 40.26 -17.53
CA SER A 28 -7.00 39.23 -18.23
C SER A 28 -7.20 37.93 -17.45
N ARG A 29 -8.26 37.20 -17.81
CA ARG A 29 -8.39 35.79 -17.48
C ARG A 29 -7.29 35.05 -18.22
N SER A 30 -6.08 35.06 -17.69
CA SER A 30 -5.10 34.00 -17.96
C SER A 30 -5.61 32.74 -17.26
N GLY A 31 -6.70 32.18 -17.79
CA GLY A 31 -7.15 30.83 -17.51
C GLY A 31 -6.15 29.86 -18.12
N GLY A 32 -4.94 29.79 -17.56
CA GLY A 32 -4.02 28.72 -17.87
C GLY A 32 -4.73 27.42 -17.53
N LYS A 33 -5.09 26.63 -18.55
CA LYS A 33 -5.62 25.28 -18.35
C LYS A 33 -4.66 24.56 -17.40
N ARG A 34 -5.10 24.29 -16.17
CA ARG A 34 -4.32 23.47 -15.22
C ARG A 34 -4.01 22.16 -15.93
N ARG A 35 -2.73 21.85 -16.11
CA ARG A 35 -2.30 20.58 -16.70
C ARG A 35 -2.79 19.46 -15.80
N SER A 36 -3.38 18.44 -16.41
CA SER A 36 -3.87 17.27 -15.67
C SER A 36 -2.71 16.58 -14.94
N ALA A 37 -2.91 16.18 -13.68
CA ALA A 37 -1.87 15.50 -12.89
C ALA A 37 -1.36 14.22 -13.57
N TYR A 38 -2.20 13.57 -14.38
CA TYR A 38 -1.81 12.40 -15.17
C TYR A 38 -0.80 12.70 -16.28
N LEU A 39 -0.63 13.96 -16.68
CA LEU A 39 0.30 14.40 -17.75
C LEU A 39 1.53 15.12 -17.20
N VAL A 40 1.68 15.17 -15.87
CA VAL A 40 2.82 15.79 -15.20
C VAL A 40 3.89 14.74 -14.97
N GLU A 41 5.11 15.00 -15.43
CA GLU A 41 6.26 14.20 -15.02
C GLU A 41 6.53 14.45 -13.54
N TYR A 42 6.62 13.38 -12.76
CA TYR A 42 6.87 13.45 -11.33
C TYR A 42 8.14 12.68 -10.99
N ALA A 43 9.10 13.39 -10.42
CA ALA A 43 10.27 12.82 -9.78
C ALA A 43 10.09 12.95 -8.26
N PRO A 44 10.17 11.86 -7.49
CA PRO A 44 9.92 11.93 -6.06
C PRO A 44 11.10 12.61 -5.37
N ALA A 45 10.83 13.67 -4.61
CA ALA A 45 11.74 14.13 -3.57
C ALA A 45 11.50 13.25 -2.33
N TRP A 46 12.56 12.60 -1.85
CA TRP A 46 12.47 11.69 -0.70
C TRP A 46 13.77 11.71 0.10
N GLY A 47 13.65 11.28 1.36
CA GLY A 47 14.78 11.01 2.25
C GLY A 47 14.46 9.81 3.12
N SER A 48 15.49 9.13 3.62
CA SER A 48 15.36 8.02 4.56
C SER A 48 16.40 8.18 5.65
N ALA A 49 16.01 7.86 6.87
CA ALA A 49 16.91 7.77 8.01
C ALA A 49 16.50 6.54 8.82
N ALA A 50 17.47 5.68 9.11
CA ALA A 50 17.26 4.47 9.88
C ALA A 50 18.43 4.31 10.85
N THR A 51 18.14 3.89 12.08
CA THR A 51 19.15 3.66 13.11
C THR A 51 18.71 2.52 14.00
N ARG A 52 19.68 1.70 14.42
CA ARG A 52 19.48 0.68 15.46
C ARG A 52 18.99 1.29 16.78
N GLY A 53 19.28 2.58 16.99
CA GLY A 53 19.01 3.26 18.25
C GLY A 53 19.71 2.56 19.41
N ARG A 54 18.95 2.33 20.50
CA ARG A 54 19.43 1.68 21.73
C ARG A 54 19.31 0.15 21.72
N ARG A 55 18.86 -0.47 20.61
CA ARG A 55 18.72 -1.92 20.51
C ARG A 55 20.08 -2.60 20.30
N ALA A 56 20.16 -3.90 20.56
CA ALA A 56 21.37 -4.68 20.33
C ALA A 56 21.57 -5.02 18.84
N ALA A 57 20.49 -5.25 18.10
CA ALA A 57 20.48 -5.55 16.66
C ALA A 57 19.55 -4.59 15.90
N MET A 58 19.84 -4.41 14.60
CA MET A 58 19.00 -3.64 13.67
C MET A 58 18.14 -4.64 12.89
N GLU A 59 16.84 -4.66 13.18
CA GLU A 59 15.88 -5.55 12.52
C GLU A 59 15.00 -4.81 11.51
N ASP A 60 14.94 -3.48 11.57
CA ASP A 60 14.26 -2.66 10.57
C ASP A 60 15.01 -2.66 9.23
N ALA A 61 14.23 -2.63 8.15
CA ALA A 61 14.69 -2.38 6.80
C ALA A 61 13.78 -1.35 6.11
N SER A 62 14.30 -0.71 5.06
CA SER A 62 13.50 0.21 4.23
C SER A 62 13.87 0.09 2.75
N ALA A 63 12.95 0.49 1.88
CA ALA A 63 13.18 0.52 0.44
C ALA A 63 12.65 1.82 -0.15
N ALA A 64 13.42 2.43 -1.04
CA ALA A 64 13.01 3.55 -1.88
C ALA A 64 13.39 3.24 -3.32
N VAL A 65 12.41 2.95 -4.17
CA VAL A 65 12.62 2.47 -5.55
C VAL A 65 11.87 3.40 -6.52
N PRO A 66 12.50 4.51 -6.95
CA PRO A 66 11.91 5.39 -7.95
C PRO A 66 11.73 4.66 -9.29
N ARG A 67 10.61 4.91 -9.97
CA ARG A 67 10.32 4.36 -11.31
C ARG A 67 10.39 2.83 -11.36
N PHE A 68 9.98 2.16 -10.28
CA PHE A 68 10.03 0.69 -10.19
C PHE A 68 9.10 0.01 -11.21
N ALA A 69 7.96 0.64 -11.50
CA ALA A 69 6.94 0.15 -12.43
C ALA A 69 6.28 1.30 -13.20
N GLY A 70 5.50 0.96 -14.22
CA GLY A 70 4.61 1.88 -14.91
C GLY A 70 3.25 1.24 -15.17
N VAL A 71 2.18 1.94 -14.83
CA VAL A 71 0.80 1.42 -14.96
C VAL A 71 -0.01 2.26 -15.95
N PRO A 72 -0.91 1.62 -16.72
CA PRO A 72 -1.84 2.37 -17.55
C PRO A 72 -2.82 3.16 -16.66
N VAL A 73 -3.18 4.37 -17.08
CA VAL A 73 -4.00 5.28 -16.24
C VAL A 73 -5.39 4.73 -15.92
N ARG A 74 -5.92 3.78 -16.70
CA ARG A 74 -7.17 3.07 -16.36
C ARG A 74 -7.11 2.31 -15.04
N MET A 75 -5.92 2.00 -14.52
CA MET A 75 -5.74 1.43 -13.18
C MET A 75 -5.83 2.48 -12.06
N LEU A 76 -5.99 3.77 -12.40
CA LEU A 76 -6.02 4.89 -11.46
C LEU A 76 -7.28 5.74 -11.58
N ALA A 77 -7.93 5.74 -12.75
CA ALA A 77 -9.15 6.51 -13.00
C ALA A 77 -10.09 5.80 -13.97
N GLY A 78 -11.39 5.98 -13.75
CA GLY A 78 -12.42 5.44 -14.64
C GLY A 78 -12.47 6.18 -15.98
N ALA A 79 -13.04 5.55 -17.01
CA ALA A 79 -13.10 6.10 -18.38
C ALA A 79 -13.68 7.53 -18.43
N ARG A 80 -14.80 7.78 -17.73
CA ARG A 80 -15.44 9.11 -17.67
C ARG A 80 -14.55 10.21 -17.08
N GLU A 81 -13.66 9.87 -16.16
CA GLU A 81 -12.70 10.83 -15.61
C GLU A 81 -11.59 11.12 -16.61
N LEU A 82 -11.10 10.10 -17.30
CA LEU A 82 -10.08 10.25 -18.33
C LEU A 82 -10.57 11.07 -19.52
N ASP A 83 -11.81 10.85 -19.95
CA ASP A 83 -12.47 11.63 -21.01
C ASP A 83 -12.57 13.12 -20.64
N ARG A 84 -12.92 13.44 -19.38
CA ARG A 84 -12.94 14.83 -18.87
C ARG A 84 -11.58 15.51 -18.94
N HIS A 85 -10.50 14.74 -18.82
CA HIS A 85 -9.14 15.23 -18.95
C HIS A 85 -8.60 15.17 -20.38
N GLY A 86 -9.38 14.69 -21.35
CA GLY A 86 -8.95 14.48 -22.74
C GLY A 86 -7.84 13.44 -22.88
N ILE A 87 -7.78 12.47 -21.95
CA ILE A 87 -6.71 11.46 -21.90
C ILE A 87 -7.23 10.17 -22.52
N GLY A 88 -6.65 9.78 -23.65
CA GLY A 88 -6.86 8.44 -24.20
C GLY A 88 -6.30 7.37 -23.27
N ALA A 89 -7.17 6.61 -22.62
CA ALA A 89 -6.84 5.63 -21.58
C ALA A 89 -5.87 4.51 -22.03
N ALA A 90 -5.73 4.29 -23.34
CA ALA A 90 -4.97 3.18 -23.90
C ALA A 90 -3.45 3.41 -24.00
N ALA A 91 -2.97 4.66 -24.06
CA ALA A 91 -1.56 4.94 -24.40
C ALA A 91 -0.72 5.52 -23.24
N LEU A 92 -1.34 6.13 -22.22
CA LEU A 92 -0.59 6.78 -21.16
C LEU A 92 -0.22 5.79 -20.05
N LYS A 93 1.07 5.65 -19.78
CA LYS A 93 1.60 4.94 -18.62
C LYS A 93 2.17 5.94 -17.63
N LEU A 94 1.76 5.85 -16.38
CA LEU A 94 2.32 6.66 -15.31
C LEU A 94 3.48 5.93 -14.62
N PRO A 95 4.64 6.57 -14.45
CA PRO A 95 5.72 6.03 -13.65
C PRO A 95 5.29 5.97 -12.18
N LEU A 96 5.60 4.85 -11.54
CA LEU A 96 5.34 4.61 -10.12
C LEU A 96 6.65 4.58 -9.34
N HIS A 97 6.62 5.12 -8.13
CA HIS A 97 7.73 5.07 -7.17
C HIS A 97 7.25 4.30 -5.94
N LEU A 98 8.08 3.41 -5.41
CA LEU A 98 7.75 2.64 -4.22
C LEU A 98 8.59 3.10 -3.04
N PHE A 99 7.95 3.27 -1.89
CA PHE A 99 8.58 3.48 -0.59
C PHE A 99 8.04 2.43 0.37
N GLY A 100 8.92 1.78 1.12
CA GLY A 100 8.55 0.73 2.06
C GLY A 100 9.33 0.80 3.35
N VAL A 101 8.67 0.53 4.47
CA VAL A 101 9.27 0.31 5.78
C VAL A 101 8.85 -1.06 6.27
N TYR A 102 9.82 -1.80 6.82
CA TYR A 102 9.68 -3.19 7.24
C TYR A 102 10.32 -3.31 8.62
N ASP A 103 9.51 -3.50 9.66
CA ASP A 103 9.94 -3.66 11.05
C ASP A 103 10.01 -5.16 11.36
N GLY A 104 11.25 -5.67 11.46
CA GLY A 104 11.54 -7.08 11.71
C GLY A 104 11.32 -7.48 13.17
N HIS A 105 10.97 -8.75 13.37
CA HIS A 105 10.92 -9.36 14.70
C HIS A 105 11.41 -10.81 14.66
N GLY A 106 12.10 -11.22 15.72
CA GLY A 106 12.74 -12.53 15.80
C GLY A 106 14.01 -12.65 14.94
N GLY A 107 14.36 -11.59 14.21
CA GLY A 107 15.44 -11.53 13.24
C GLY A 107 15.20 -10.45 12.17
N SER A 108 16.26 -10.13 11.42
CA SER A 108 16.22 -9.09 10.38
C SER A 108 15.96 -9.65 8.98
N GLU A 109 15.99 -10.98 8.84
CA GLU A 109 16.02 -11.70 7.57
C GLU A 109 14.77 -11.43 6.74
N VAL A 110 13.58 -11.45 7.36
CA VAL A 110 12.31 -11.22 6.66
C VAL A 110 12.13 -9.75 6.28
N ALA A 111 12.53 -8.81 7.14
CA ALA A 111 12.49 -7.38 6.83
C ALA A 111 13.43 -7.04 5.66
N ASN A 112 14.67 -7.55 5.70
CA ASN A 112 15.65 -7.44 4.63
C ASN A 112 15.15 -8.10 3.33
N TYR A 113 14.48 -9.24 3.43
CA TYR A 113 13.86 -9.89 2.27
C TYR A 113 12.77 -9.02 1.65
N CYS A 114 11.87 -8.46 2.47
CA CYS A 114 10.81 -7.56 2.01
C CYS A 114 11.38 -6.32 1.31
N ALA A 115 12.41 -5.69 1.87
CA ALA A 115 13.07 -4.53 1.27
C ALA A 115 13.61 -4.82 -0.14
N ASN A 116 14.21 -5.99 -0.34
CA ASN A 116 14.79 -6.41 -1.62
C ASN A 116 13.78 -7.01 -2.60
N ARG A 117 12.68 -7.59 -2.12
CA ARG A 117 11.79 -8.44 -2.94
C ARG A 117 10.42 -7.84 -3.22
N MET A 118 9.86 -7.06 -2.29
CA MET A 118 8.48 -6.56 -2.38
C MET A 118 8.22 -5.78 -3.67
N HIS A 119 9.13 -4.88 -4.03
CA HIS A 119 8.99 -4.05 -5.24
C HIS A 119 9.10 -4.87 -6.54
N VAL A 120 9.84 -5.99 -6.52
CA VAL A 120 9.97 -6.89 -7.67
C VAL A 120 8.67 -7.65 -7.89
N VAL A 121 8.14 -8.28 -6.84
CA VAL A 121 6.88 -9.04 -6.90
C VAL A 121 5.70 -8.12 -7.24
N LEU A 122 5.68 -6.91 -6.68
CA LEU A 122 4.63 -5.93 -6.98
C LEU A 122 4.67 -5.50 -8.46
N LYS A 123 5.87 -5.27 -9.02
CA LYS A 123 6.03 -4.93 -10.45
C LYS A 123 5.43 -6.01 -11.35
N GLU A 124 5.65 -7.28 -11.02
CA GLU A 124 5.08 -8.40 -11.78
C GLU A 124 3.55 -8.48 -11.63
N ALA A 125 3.04 -8.31 -10.41
CA ALA A 125 1.61 -8.29 -10.15
C ALA A 125 0.90 -7.17 -10.93
N LEU A 126 1.50 -5.97 -10.94
CA LEU A 126 1.03 -4.83 -11.75
C LEU A 126 1.08 -5.14 -13.25
N GLY A 127 2.15 -5.79 -13.73
CA GLY A 127 2.25 -6.22 -15.13
C GLY A 127 1.15 -7.20 -15.54
N ARG A 128 0.81 -8.16 -14.67
CA ARG A 128 -0.31 -9.10 -14.90
C ARG A 128 -1.66 -8.38 -14.89
N ALA A 129 -1.90 -7.53 -13.89
CA ALA A 129 -3.13 -6.75 -13.78
C ALA A 129 -3.36 -5.81 -14.97
N ALA A 130 -2.30 -5.14 -15.43
CA ALA A 130 -2.36 -4.25 -16.59
C ALA A 130 -2.73 -4.99 -17.89
N ARG A 131 -2.33 -6.26 -18.03
CA ARG A 131 -2.68 -7.12 -19.18
C ARG A 131 -4.11 -7.64 -19.10
N ALA A 132 -4.53 -8.17 -17.94
CA ALA A 132 -5.90 -8.65 -17.74
C ALA A 132 -6.95 -7.56 -17.98
N GLY A 133 -6.70 -6.33 -17.50
CA GLY A 133 -7.58 -5.18 -17.74
C GLY A 133 -7.56 -4.62 -19.17
N LEU A 134 -6.91 -5.27 -20.15
CA LEU A 134 -7.09 -4.99 -21.59
C LEU A 134 -8.14 -5.91 -22.22
N GLU A 135 -8.43 -7.06 -21.61
CA GLU A 135 -9.25 -8.11 -22.19
C GLU A 135 -10.73 -8.01 -21.75
N GLU A 136 -11.01 -7.46 -20.56
CA GLU A 136 -12.37 -7.18 -20.08
C GLU A 136 -12.89 -5.82 -20.58
N SER A 137 -13.24 -5.77 -21.86
CA SER A 137 -14.01 -4.68 -22.45
C SER A 137 -15.50 -4.87 -22.14
N GLY A 138 -15.97 -4.48 -20.94
CA GLY A 138 -17.41 -4.52 -20.65
C GLY A 138 -17.85 -4.03 -19.28
N GLU A 139 -17.10 -4.31 -18.20
CA GLU A 139 -17.50 -3.92 -16.85
C GLU A 139 -16.70 -2.73 -16.31
N LEU A 140 -17.35 -1.93 -15.46
CA LEU A 140 -16.68 -0.85 -14.73
C LEU A 140 -15.67 -1.49 -13.78
N LEU A 141 -14.38 -1.43 -14.11
CA LEU A 141 -13.30 -1.83 -13.21
C LEU A 141 -13.43 -1.08 -11.88
N ASP A 142 -13.72 -1.80 -10.78
CA ASP A 142 -13.51 -1.26 -9.44
C ASP A 142 -12.01 -1.17 -9.18
N ILE A 143 -11.47 0.03 -9.36
CA ILE A 143 -10.06 0.33 -9.16
C ILE A 143 -9.61 -0.04 -7.74
N THR A 144 -10.48 0.11 -6.75
CA THR A 144 -10.16 -0.23 -5.35
C THR A 144 -9.94 -1.73 -5.22
N GLU A 145 -10.87 -2.53 -5.73
CA GLU A 145 -10.77 -3.99 -5.70
C GLU A 145 -9.56 -4.49 -6.48
N LEU A 146 -9.26 -3.88 -7.63
CA LEU A 146 -8.06 -4.16 -8.41
C LEU A 146 -6.78 -3.99 -7.58
N TRP A 147 -6.62 -2.84 -6.92
CA TRP A 147 -5.44 -2.57 -6.10
C TRP A 147 -5.38 -3.46 -4.85
N GLN A 148 -6.52 -3.76 -4.23
CA GLN A 148 -6.61 -4.73 -3.14
C GLN A 148 -6.13 -6.12 -3.59
N LYS A 149 -6.56 -6.60 -4.75
CA LYS A 149 -6.13 -7.89 -5.32
C LYS A 149 -4.65 -7.89 -5.67
N VAL A 150 -4.14 -6.80 -6.26
CA VAL A 150 -2.71 -6.67 -6.60
C VAL A 150 -1.84 -6.72 -5.35
N PHE A 151 -2.15 -5.91 -4.32
CA PHE A 151 -1.36 -5.90 -3.09
C PHE A 151 -1.53 -7.16 -2.27
N GLY A 152 -2.76 -7.68 -2.14
CA GLY A 152 -3.00 -8.92 -1.42
C GLY A 152 -2.27 -10.11 -2.04
N GLY A 153 -2.30 -10.23 -3.37
CA GLY A 153 -1.52 -11.24 -4.08
C GLY A 153 -0.01 -11.02 -3.98
N CYS A 154 0.46 -9.76 -3.96
CA CYS A 154 1.87 -9.44 -3.78
C CYS A 154 2.38 -9.83 -2.40
N PHE A 155 1.70 -9.44 -1.34
CA PHE A 155 2.11 -9.75 0.03
C PHE A 155 2.04 -11.24 0.29
N GLN A 156 0.97 -11.92 -0.16
CA GLN A 156 0.88 -13.39 -0.06
C GLN A 156 2.04 -14.07 -0.78
N ARG A 157 2.39 -13.62 -1.99
CA ARG A 157 3.50 -14.21 -2.73
C ARG A 157 4.84 -14.05 -2.01
N VAL A 158 5.08 -12.89 -1.39
CA VAL A 158 6.30 -12.68 -0.59
C VAL A 158 6.30 -13.58 0.65
N ASP A 159 5.15 -13.75 1.31
CA ASP A 159 4.99 -14.68 2.45
C ASP A 159 5.24 -16.15 2.05
N ASP A 160 4.72 -16.58 0.89
CA ASP A 160 4.95 -17.92 0.34
C ASP A 160 6.44 -18.14 0.01
N GLU A 161 7.14 -17.13 -0.51
CA GLU A 161 8.58 -17.19 -0.78
C GLU A 161 9.40 -17.23 0.52
N VAL A 162 8.99 -16.48 1.55
CA VAL A 162 9.61 -16.46 2.88
C VAL A 162 9.46 -17.82 3.58
N SER A 163 8.29 -18.43 3.48
CA SER A 163 7.98 -19.72 4.10
C SER A 163 8.51 -20.94 3.32
N GLY A 164 9.07 -20.72 2.12
CA GLY A 164 9.54 -21.79 1.24
C GLY A 164 8.42 -22.53 0.48
N GLN A 165 7.19 -22.02 0.52
CA GLN A 165 6.04 -22.57 -0.22
C GLN A 165 6.05 -22.19 -1.71
N ALA A 166 6.83 -21.18 -2.08
CA ALA A 166 6.99 -20.74 -3.46
C ALA A 166 8.47 -20.58 -3.83
N SER A 167 8.79 -20.88 -5.10
CA SER A 167 10.12 -20.60 -5.66
C SER A 167 10.37 -19.10 -5.78
N ARG A 168 11.60 -18.68 -5.49
CA ARG A 168 12.03 -17.27 -5.45
C ARG A 168 12.44 -16.71 -6.82
N LEU A 169 12.45 -17.51 -7.89
CA LEU A 169 12.90 -17.09 -9.23
C LEU A 169 11.76 -16.65 -10.15
N CYS A 170 12.08 -15.64 -10.97
CA CYS A 170 11.31 -15.23 -12.13
C CYS A 170 11.95 -15.91 -13.36
N GLY A 171 11.49 -17.10 -13.78
CA GLY A 171 11.98 -17.72 -15.03
C GLY A 171 12.37 -19.20 -15.05
N GLY A 172 11.67 -20.08 -14.32
CA GLY A 172 11.52 -21.49 -14.75
C GLY A 172 12.67 -22.47 -14.52
N VAL A 173 13.71 -22.15 -13.74
CA VAL A 173 14.75 -23.14 -13.38
C VAL A 173 14.68 -23.45 -11.88
N SER A 174 13.93 -24.50 -11.53
CA SER A 174 13.75 -24.98 -10.15
C SER A 174 14.93 -25.83 -9.69
N SER A 175 15.67 -25.36 -8.69
CA SER A 175 16.64 -26.13 -7.90
C SER A 175 16.10 -26.31 -6.47
N GLU A 176 16.35 -27.47 -5.85
CA GLU A 176 15.90 -27.82 -4.49
C GLU A 176 16.35 -26.81 -3.40
N ALA A 177 17.44 -26.06 -3.63
CA ALA A 177 17.87 -24.99 -2.73
C ALA A 177 16.91 -23.79 -2.68
N GLN A 178 15.95 -23.69 -3.61
CA GLN A 178 15.14 -22.49 -3.86
C GLN A 178 13.78 -22.46 -3.15
N CYS A 179 13.36 -23.60 -2.59
CA CYS A 179 12.13 -23.72 -1.79
C CYS A 179 12.43 -23.86 -0.28
N LYS A 180 13.67 -23.60 0.15
CA LYS A 180 13.98 -23.51 1.58
C LYS A 180 13.32 -22.25 2.15
N PRO A 181 12.88 -22.22 3.42
CA PRO A 181 12.45 -20.99 4.07
C PRO A 181 13.56 -19.93 4.09
N VAL A 182 13.20 -18.65 4.06
CA VAL A 182 14.13 -17.51 4.17
C VAL A 182 14.67 -17.38 5.59
N ALA A 183 13.83 -17.68 6.58
CA ALA A 183 14.14 -17.54 8.00
C ALA A 183 13.45 -18.65 8.80
N ALA A 184 13.77 -18.74 10.10
CA ALA A 184 13.01 -19.58 11.02
C ALA A 184 11.55 -19.10 11.10
N GLY A 185 10.61 -20.02 11.41
CA GLY A 185 9.19 -19.71 11.31
C GLY A 185 8.65 -18.70 12.34
N ASP A 186 9.47 -18.24 13.28
CA ASP A 186 9.16 -17.25 14.32
C ASP A 186 9.70 -15.87 13.95
N VAL A 187 10.49 -15.80 12.87
CA VAL A 187 10.95 -14.56 12.26
C VAL A 187 9.86 -14.02 11.35
N GLY A 188 9.59 -12.72 11.47
CA GLY A 188 8.62 -12.03 10.64
C GLY A 188 8.96 -10.55 10.49
N SER A 189 8.12 -9.84 9.75
CA SER A 189 8.25 -8.41 9.53
C SER A 189 6.89 -7.77 9.30
N THR A 190 6.74 -6.51 9.71
CA THR A 190 5.70 -5.63 9.14
C THR A 190 6.02 -5.31 7.67
N ALA A 191 5.05 -4.76 6.96
CA ALA A 191 5.23 -4.13 5.66
C ALA A 191 4.26 -2.95 5.51
N ALA A 192 4.79 -1.74 5.59
CA ALA A 192 4.06 -0.51 5.25
C ALA A 192 4.63 0.04 3.93
N VAL A 193 3.85 -0.07 2.85
CA VAL A 193 4.27 0.26 1.48
C VAL A 193 3.41 1.39 0.92
N ALA A 194 4.06 2.43 0.40
CA ALA A 194 3.45 3.53 -0.34
C ALA A 194 3.93 3.52 -1.79
N VAL A 195 2.98 3.46 -2.72
CA VAL A 195 3.20 3.65 -4.15
C VAL A 195 2.73 5.05 -4.52
N VAL A 196 3.66 5.85 -5.03
CA VAL A 196 3.45 7.27 -5.33
C VAL A 196 3.62 7.50 -6.83
N CYS A 197 2.74 8.30 -7.40
CA CYS A 197 2.88 8.85 -8.74
C CYS A 197 2.42 10.31 -8.75
N SER A 198 2.42 10.95 -9.92
CA SER A 198 2.02 12.35 -10.07
C SER A 198 0.59 12.66 -9.61
N SER A 199 -0.31 11.66 -9.60
CA SER A 199 -1.74 11.84 -9.34
C SER A 199 -2.24 11.17 -8.06
N HIS A 200 -1.61 10.06 -7.62
CA HIS A 200 -2.12 9.21 -6.55
C HIS A 200 -1.02 8.76 -5.59
N ILE A 201 -1.42 8.53 -4.34
CA ILE A 201 -0.69 7.78 -3.33
C ILE A 201 -1.55 6.56 -2.99
N ILE A 202 -1.03 5.36 -3.24
CA ILE A 202 -1.68 4.10 -2.87
C ILE A 202 -0.88 3.47 -1.73
N VAL A 203 -1.54 3.12 -0.63
CA VAL A 203 -0.91 2.56 0.56
C VAL A 203 -1.42 1.15 0.82
N ALA A 204 -0.50 0.25 1.16
CA ALA A 204 -0.79 -1.08 1.66
C ALA A 204 -0.03 -1.29 2.98
N ASN A 205 -0.74 -1.72 4.02
CA ASN A 205 -0.17 -1.97 5.35
C ASN A 205 -0.42 -3.41 5.80
N CYS A 206 0.59 -4.02 6.41
CA CYS A 206 0.52 -5.30 7.10
C CYS A 206 1.39 -5.21 8.36
N GLY A 207 0.79 -5.23 9.54
CA GLY A 207 1.47 -4.96 10.81
C GLY A 207 1.13 -3.59 11.39
N ASP A 208 1.98 -3.12 12.30
CA ASP A 208 1.79 -1.89 13.10
C ASP A 208 2.80 -0.78 12.81
N SER A 209 3.58 -0.92 11.73
CA SER A 209 4.14 0.22 11.01
C SER A 209 3.02 1.10 10.43
N ARG A 210 3.32 2.38 10.15
CA ARG A 210 2.30 3.36 9.75
C ARG A 210 2.76 4.32 8.66
N VAL A 211 1.84 4.65 7.75
CA VAL A 211 1.99 5.73 6.76
C VAL A 211 1.04 6.88 7.11
N VAL A 212 1.58 8.10 7.18
CA VAL A 212 0.81 9.32 7.47
C VAL A 212 1.14 10.38 6.42
N LEU A 213 0.10 11.00 5.85
CA LEU A 213 0.22 12.12 4.92
C LEU A 213 0.07 13.44 5.67
N SER A 214 0.95 14.41 5.41
CA SER A 214 0.68 15.81 5.79
C SER A 214 -0.06 16.51 4.65
N ARG A 215 -1.28 16.98 4.90
CA ARG A 215 -2.08 17.74 3.94
C ARG A 215 -2.61 19.00 4.60
N GLY A 216 -2.26 20.16 4.05
CA GLY A 216 -2.67 21.44 4.64
C GLY A 216 -2.11 21.66 6.05
N LYS A 217 -0.91 21.13 6.33
CA LYS A 217 -0.26 21.10 7.66
C LYS A 217 -0.94 20.18 8.69
N GLU A 218 -1.96 19.43 8.31
CA GLU A 218 -2.65 18.47 9.17
C GLU A 218 -2.21 17.03 8.87
N PRO A 219 -2.11 16.16 9.90
CA PRO A 219 -1.84 14.74 9.70
C PRO A 219 -3.09 13.99 9.24
N VAL A 220 -2.94 13.22 8.17
CA VAL A 220 -3.97 12.34 7.61
C VAL A 220 -3.43 10.90 7.63
N PRO A 221 -3.88 10.02 8.53
CA PRO A 221 -3.43 8.63 8.53
C PRO A 221 -3.87 7.95 7.22
N LEU A 222 -2.93 7.28 6.55
CA LEU A 222 -3.20 6.52 5.32
C LEU A 222 -3.24 5.00 5.58
N SER A 223 -2.97 4.57 6.81
CA SER A 223 -3.02 3.19 7.24
C SER A 223 -3.48 3.09 8.69
N ASP A 224 -4.23 2.04 9.00
CA ASP A 224 -4.56 1.65 10.36
C ASP A 224 -3.63 0.52 10.82
N ASP A 225 -3.16 0.60 12.07
CA ASP A 225 -2.33 -0.44 12.66
C ASP A 225 -3.12 -1.73 12.83
N HIS A 226 -2.47 -2.86 12.55
CA HIS A 226 -3.01 -4.18 12.82
C HIS A 226 -2.70 -4.59 14.27
N LYS A 227 -3.41 -3.96 15.21
CA LYS A 227 -3.30 -4.29 16.64
C LYS A 227 -4.23 -5.45 17.02
N PRO A 228 -3.79 -6.41 17.85
CA PRO A 228 -4.61 -7.58 18.22
C PRO A 228 -5.92 -7.23 18.92
N ASP A 229 -6.00 -6.10 19.59
CA ASP A 229 -7.19 -5.62 20.30
C ASP A 229 -8.16 -4.80 19.45
N ARG A 230 -7.79 -4.47 18.21
CA ARG A 230 -8.72 -3.85 17.25
C ARG A 230 -9.90 -4.80 17.02
N GLU A 231 -11.12 -4.30 17.14
CA GLU A 231 -12.33 -5.14 17.23
C GLU A 231 -12.47 -6.16 16.09
N ASP A 232 -12.20 -5.75 14.85
CA ASP A 232 -12.24 -6.61 13.67
C ASP A 232 -11.13 -7.67 13.66
N GLU A 233 -9.92 -7.29 14.10
CA GLU A 233 -8.78 -8.22 14.17
C GLU A 233 -8.92 -9.22 15.31
N ARG A 234 -9.39 -8.77 16.48
CA ARG A 234 -9.73 -9.66 17.60
C ARG A 234 -10.78 -10.67 17.17
N ALA A 235 -11.89 -10.21 16.58
CA ALA A 235 -12.95 -11.08 16.10
C ALA A 235 -12.43 -12.10 15.07
N ARG A 236 -11.57 -11.67 14.14
CA ARG A 236 -10.93 -12.57 13.16
C ARG A 236 -10.05 -13.63 13.83
N ILE A 237 -9.23 -13.24 14.80
CA ILE A 237 -8.32 -14.15 15.52
C ILE A 237 -9.11 -15.17 16.33
N GLU A 238 -10.10 -14.70 17.11
CA GLU A 238 -10.92 -15.55 17.98
C GLU A 238 -11.84 -16.48 17.16
N ALA A 239 -12.40 -16.00 16.04
CA ALA A 239 -13.19 -16.83 15.12
C ALA A 239 -12.35 -17.93 14.44
N ALA A 240 -11.05 -17.70 14.25
CA ALA A 240 -10.14 -18.73 13.76
C ALA A 240 -9.83 -19.79 14.83
N GLY A 241 -10.06 -19.51 16.12
CA GLY A 241 -9.67 -20.35 17.26
C GLY A 241 -8.40 -19.87 18.00
N GLY A 242 -7.89 -18.69 17.65
CA GLY A 242 -6.77 -18.04 18.35
C GLY A 242 -7.22 -17.32 19.62
N ARG A 243 -6.27 -16.71 20.33
CA ARG A 243 -6.54 -15.90 21.51
C ARG A 243 -5.79 -14.57 21.45
N VAL A 244 -6.42 -13.51 21.94
CA VAL A 244 -5.77 -12.23 22.18
C VAL A 244 -5.65 -12.04 23.69
N ILE A 245 -4.42 -12.08 24.19
CA ILE A 245 -4.11 -12.04 25.62
C ILE A 245 -3.43 -10.72 25.92
N ASP A 246 -3.88 -10.02 26.97
CA ASP A 246 -3.14 -8.88 27.50
C ASP A 246 -1.95 -9.39 28.32
N TRP A 247 -0.76 -9.28 27.75
CA TRP A 247 0.50 -9.70 28.35
C TRP A 247 1.57 -8.67 28.03
N ASN A 248 1.64 -7.61 28.84
CA ASN A 248 2.43 -6.42 28.53
C ASN A 248 2.00 -5.83 27.16
N GLY A 249 0.70 -5.55 27.06
CA GLY A 249 0.00 -5.18 25.82
C GLY A 249 -0.75 -6.36 25.21
N HIS A 250 -1.76 -6.06 24.41
CA HIS A 250 -2.55 -7.08 23.70
C HIS A 250 -1.71 -7.80 22.64
N ARG A 251 -1.65 -9.13 22.75
CA ARG A 251 -0.82 -9.99 21.90
C ARG A 251 -1.60 -11.18 21.39
N VAL A 252 -1.32 -11.58 20.15
CA VAL A 252 -1.78 -12.86 19.61
C VAL A 252 -1.07 -13.98 20.34
N SER A 253 -1.85 -14.86 20.96
CA SER A 253 -1.38 -15.98 21.78
C SER A 253 -0.41 -15.57 22.91
N GLY A 254 -0.46 -14.31 23.35
CA GLY A 254 0.46 -13.76 24.38
C GLY A 254 1.87 -13.45 23.86
N VAL A 255 2.14 -13.63 22.57
CA VAL A 255 3.48 -13.50 21.97
C VAL A 255 3.61 -12.22 21.15
N LEU A 256 2.87 -12.10 20.06
CA LEU A 256 3.08 -11.06 19.05
C LEU A 256 2.13 -9.88 19.23
N ALA A 257 2.66 -8.66 19.30
CA ALA A 257 1.90 -7.42 19.57
C ALA A 257 1.23 -6.81 18.31
N MET A 258 1.18 -7.57 17.21
CA MET A 258 0.52 -7.22 15.96
C MET A 258 -0.30 -8.42 15.47
N SER A 259 -1.39 -8.15 14.76
CA SER A 259 -2.35 -9.16 14.28
C SER A 259 -2.12 -9.62 12.85
N ARG A 260 -1.20 -8.97 12.12
CA ARG A 260 -0.78 -9.35 10.76
C ARG A 260 0.72 -9.08 10.60
N SER A 261 1.42 -9.94 9.84
CA SER A 261 2.83 -9.77 9.47
C SER A 261 3.14 -10.61 8.24
N ILE A 262 4.23 -10.31 7.54
CA ILE A 262 4.88 -11.26 6.63
C ILE A 262 5.76 -12.19 7.48
N GLY A 263 5.71 -13.50 7.25
CA GLY A 263 6.37 -14.49 8.12
C GLY A 263 5.67 -14.66 9.47
N GLY A 264 6.42 -15.12 10.49
CA GLY A 264 5.89 -15.36 11.84
C GLY A 264 4.94 -16.57 11.95
N ARG A 265 5.08 -17.56 11.05
CA ARG A 265 4.21 -18.73 10.90
C ARG A 265 3.90 -19.49 12.20
N TRP A 266 4.83 -19.60 13.14
CA TRP A 266 4.57 -20.33 14.40
C TRP A 266 3.51 -19.64 15.27
N VAL A 267 3.41 -18.32 15.21
CA VAL A 267 2.43 -17.53 15.99
C VAL A 267 1.01 -17.75 15.46
N TRP A 268 0.87 -18.00 14.16
CA TRP A 268 -0.41 -18.16 13.47
C TRP A 268 -0.93 -19.59 13.43
N ASN A 269 -0.34 -20.53 14.19
CA ASN A 269 -0.68 -21.96 14.15
C ASN A 269 -2.00 -22.25 14.92
N ILE A 270 -3.06 -21.61 14.44
CA ILE A 270 -4.45 -21.85 14.76
C ILE A 270 -4.93 -22.89 13.74
N SER A 271 -5.49 -24.01 14.22
CA SER A 271 -5.94 -25.22 13.47
C SER A 271 -5.81 -25.18 11.94
N HIS A 272 -5.05 -26.14 11.41
CA HIS A 272 -4.50 -26.33 10.05
C HIS A 272 -5.42 -26.15 8.82
N SER A 273 -6.66 -25.67 8.96
CA SER A 273 -7.62 -25.51 7.87
C SER A 273 -8.06 -24.08 7.58
N ASN A 274 -7.90 -23.10 8.49
CA ASN A 274 -8.47 -21.75 8.31
C ASN A 274 -7.49 -20.56 8.38
N ALA A 275 -6.21 -20.76 8.69
CA ALA A 275 -5.21 -19.67 8.78
C ALA A 275 -4.80 -19.06 7.42
N ARG A 276 -5.33 -19.56 6.30
CA ARG A 276 -4.97 -19.14 4.93
C ARG A 276 -5.65 -17.86 4.46
N SER A 277 -6.64 -17.35 5.19
CA SER A 277 -7.20 -16.02 4.96
C SER A 277 -6.45 -15.00 5.83
N GLN A 278 -5.16 -14.79 5.52
CA GLN A 278 -4.52 -13.50 5.76
C GLN A 278 -5.18 -12.48 4.82
N SER A 279 -6.47 -12.22 5.01
CA SER A 279 -7.20 -11.29 4.18
C SER A 279 -6.61 -9.91 4.46
N TYR A 280 -5.81 -9.42 3.51
CA TYR A 280 -5.37 -8.03 3.39
C TYR A 280 -6.60 -7.12 3.19
N SER A 281 -7.50 -7.07 4.17
CA SER A 281 -8.66 -6.18 4.13
C SER A 281 -8.18 -4.77 4.46
N SER A 282 -8.52 -3.82 3.58
CA SER A 282 -8.34 -2.40 3.85
C SER A 282 -9.55 -1.86 4.61
N GLY A 283 -9.26 -1.03 5.61
CA GLY A 283 -10.23 -0.24 6.36
C GLY A 283 -10.97 0.77 5.47
N LYS A 284 -12.11 1.22 6.00
CA LYS A 284 -13.19 1.99 5.35
C LYS A 284 -12.74 3.14 4.44
N ARG A 285 -13.53 3.32 3.38
CA ARG A 285 -13.67 4.57 2.59
C ARG A 285 -13.83 5.78 3.53
N ARG A 286 -13.00 6.81 3.33
CA ARG A 286 -13.29 8.19 3.70
C ARG A 286 -13.06 9.08 2.49
#